data_AF-A0A3M1LKM0-F1
#
_entry.id   AF-A0A3M1LKM0-F1
#
_cell.length_a   1.000
_cell.length_b   1.000
_cell.length_c   1.000
_cell.angle_alpha   90.00
_cell.angle_beta   90.00
_cell.angle_gamma   90.00
#
_symmetry.space_group_name_H-M   'P 1'
#
loop_
_entity.id
_entity.type
_entity.pdbx_description
1 polymer ?
#
loop_
_entity_poly.entity_id
_entity_poly.type
_entity_poly.pdbx_seq_one_letter_code
_entity_poly.pdbx_strand_id
1 'polypeptide(L)'
;MDLELINELREYGLQYIVDKYSLIVKYHNTWPNLVLLKYSQVETNLKYKAARQARGIILDTENDWRVVAYPYDKFFNHGEPLAADIDWSTAAIYEKLDGTLCTLYWYNNQWNVATPGSPDASGVCNNGKTTFADLFWKTFYELDYKLPEDTKLCYMFELMTSDNEIVVKHSRPRLVLHGIRDISHYPYLEQSPTLDYRLKYNWEVVRKFDKTSSLEELLTVVKNIDGTTQEGFVVRDASFNRLKVKAPTYVELHYFANNFSDKR
;
A
#
# COMPACT_ATOMS: atom_id res chain seq x y z
N MET A 1 22.68 10.25 -3.96
CA MET A 1 22.26 8.84 -4.11
C MET A 1 20.79 8.78 -3.73
N ASP A 2 19.95 8.22 -4.59
CA ASP A 2 18.50 8.15 -4.40
C ASP A 2 18.02 6.69 -4.43
N LEU A 3 16.70 6.44 -4.51
CA LEU A 3 16.16 5.11 -4.81
C LEU A 3 16.80 4.53 -6.08
N GLU A 4 17.01 3.21 -6.09
CA GLU A 4 17.57 2.50 -7.24
C GLU A 4 16.76 2.76 -8.51
N LEU A 5 15.42 2.68 -8.42
CA LEU A 5 14.51 3.02 -9.51
C LEU A 5 14.73 4.44 -10.05
N ILE A 6 14.93 5.43 -9.18
CA ILE A 6 15.09 6.83 -9.58
C ILE A 6 16.47 7.06 -10.21
N ASN A 7 17.53 6.48 -9.63
CA ASN A 7 18.86 6.58 -10.22
C ASN A 7 18.86 5.97 -11.63
N GLU A 8 18.22 4.81 -11.81
CA GLU A 8 18.13 4.19 -13.14
C GLU A 8 17.23 4.98 -14.11
N LEU A 9 16.14 5.61 -13.63
CA LEU A 9 15.31 6.49 -14.46
C LEU A 9 16.09 7.72 -14.95
N ARG A 10 16.94 8.30 -14.10
CA ARG A 10 17.82 9.43 -14.46
C ARG A 10 18.87 9.00 -15.48
N GLU A 11 19.42 7.80 -15.34
CA GLU A 11 20.50 7.31 -16.19
C GLU A 11 20.01 6.83 -17.56
N TYR A 12 18.89 6.10 -17.60
CA TYR A 12 18.45 5.36 -18.79
C TYR A 12 17.10 5.82 -19.36
N GLY A 13 16.33 6.62 -18.62
CA GLY A 13 15.03 7.12 -19.02
C GLY A 13 13.88 6.12 -18.85
N LEU A 14 12.64 6.65 -18.86
CA LEU A 14 11.44 5.88 -18.52
C LEU A 14 11.20 4.66 -19.41
N GLN A 15 11.28 4.82 -20.73
CA GLN A 15 10.96 3.73 -21.65
C GLN A 15 11.86 2.51 -21.41
N TYR A 16 13.16 2.75 -21.23
CA TYR A 16 14.11 1.67 -20.94
C TYR A 16 13.77 0.93 -19.64
N ILE A 17 13.43 1.65 -18.57
CA ILE A 17 13.10 1.06 -17.26
C ILE A 17 11.79 0.28 -17.31
N VAL A 18 10.80 0.79 -18.05
CA VAL A 18 9.53 0.12 -18.29
C VAL A 18 9.76 -1.20 -19.01
N ASP A 19 10.57 -1.21 -20.06
CA ASP A 19 10.85 -2.41 -20.84
C ASP A 19 11.71 -3.42 -20.06
N LYS A 20 12.75 -2.94 -19.36
CA LYS A 20 13.66 -3.78 -18.55
C LYS A 20 12.92 -4.57 -17.47
N TYR A 21 11.89 -3.99 -16.86
CA TYR A 21 11.18 -4.58 -15.72
C TYR A 21 9.72 -4.94 -16.02
N SER A 22 9.25 -4.75 -17.25
CA SER A 22 7.84 -4.93 -17.64
C SER A 22 6.89 -4.14 -16.73
N LEU A 23 7.21 -2.87 -16.46
CA LEU A 23 6.40 -2.02 -15.58
C LEU A 23 5.15 -1.51 -16.29
N ILE A 24 4.12 -1.24 -15.50
CA ILE A 24 2.91 -0.55 -15.91
C ILE A 24 3.07 0.93 -15.54
N VAL A 25 2.80 1.79 -16.53
CA VAL A 25 2.83 3.25 -16.41
C VAL A 25 1.41 3.80 -16.38
N LYS A 26 1.11 4.70 -15.46
CA LYS A 26 -0.16 5.41 -15.39
C LYS A 26 0.07 6.89 -15.15
N TYR A 27 -0.45 7.73 -16.04
CA TYR A 27 -0.37 9.18 -15.88
C TYR A 27 -1.57 9.69 -15.08
N HIS A 28 -1.35 10.77 -14.33
CA HIS A 28 -2.41 11.47 -13.63
C HIS A 28 -3.27 12.24 -14.62
N ASN A 29 -4.61 12.17 -14.50
CA ASN A 29 -5.50 12.77 -15.50
C ASN A 29 -5.44 14.30 -15.49
N THR A 30 -5.33 14.91 -14.29
CA THR A 30 -5.19 16.37 -14.13
C THR A 30 -3.76 16.89 -14.29
N TRP A 31 -2.74 16.14 -13.87
CA TRP A 31 -1.33 16.56 -13.87
C TRP A 31 -0.49 15.60 -14.73
N PRO A 32 -0.44 15.77 -16.06
CA PRO A 32 0.20 14.80 -16.95
C PRO A 32 1.70 14.59 -16.70
N ASN A 33 2.37 15.52 -16.03
CA ASN A 33 3.76 15.37 -15.58
C ASN A 33 3.92 14.38 -14.41
N LEU A 34 2.82 13.99 -13.74
CA LEU A 34 2.86 12.98 -12.69
C LEU A 34 2.61 11.61 -13.27
N VAL A 35 3.58 10.73 -13.04
CA VAL A 35 3.55 9.34 -13.49
C VAL A 35 3.63 8.39 -12.30
N LEU A 36 2.74 7.41 -12.30
CA LEU A 36 2.75 6.27 -11.38
C LEU A 36 3.39 5.06 -12.05
N LEU A 37 4.32 4.42 -11.34
CA LEU A 37 4.95 3.16 -11.76
C LEU A 37 4.49 2.00 -10.88
N LYS A 38 4.06 0.92 -11.54
CA LYS A 38 3.55 -0.30 -10.90
C LYS A 38 4.13 -1.55 -11.57
N TYR A 39 4.57 -2.53 -10.79
CA TYR A 39 4.94 -3.83 -11.31
C TYR A 39 3.71 -4.60 -11.89
N SER A 40 3.94 -5.37 -12.95
CA SER A 40 2.99 -6.40 -13.39
C SER A 40 3.08 -7.61 -12.47
N GLN A 41 1.95 -8.15 -12.03
CA GLN A 41 1.94 -9.35 -11.17
C GLN A 41 2.45 -10.60 -11.90
N VAL A 42 2.42 -10.60 -13.23
CA VAL A 42 2.80 -11.74 -14.08
C VAL A 42 4.17 -11.54 -14.71
N GLU A 43 4.40 -10.35 -15.29
CA GLU A 43 5.57 -10.13 -16.17
C GLU A 43 6.80 -9.59 -15.44
N THR A 44 6.62 -8.87 -14.33
CA THR A 44 7.74 -8.17 -13.68
C THR A 44 8.58 -9.13 -12.84
N ASN A 45 9.89 -9.20 -13.12
CA ASN A 45 10.84 -9.92 -12.28
C ASN A 45 11.13 -9.13 -10.99
N LEU A 46 10.46 -9.52 -9.90
CA LEU A 46 10.57 -8.87 -8.59
C LEU A 46 11.87 -9.15 -7.83
N LYS A 47 12.85 -9.85 -8.41
CA LYS A 47 14.20 -9.99 -7.83
C LYS A 47 14.94 -8.65 -7.79
N TYR A 48 14.67 -7.77 -8.75
CA TYR A 48 15.26 -6.43 -8.79
C TYR A 48 14.62 -5.50 -7.77
N LYS A 49 15.45 -4.75 -7.02
CA LYS A 49 14.95 -3.82 -6.01
C LYS A 49 14.21 -2.65 -6.65
N ALA A 50 14.73 -2.08 -7.74
CA ALA A 50 14.04 -1.04 -8.52
C ALA A 50 12.61 -1.45 -8.92
N ALA A 51 12.42 -2.70 -9.38
CA ALA A 51 11.09 -3.23 -9.71
C ALA A 51 10.15 -3.33 -8.50
N ARG A 52 10.68 -3.65 -7.31
CA ARG A 52 9.88 -3.68 -6.06
C ARG A 52 9.48 -2.28 -5.58
N GLN A 53 10.26 -1.25 -5.91
CA GLN A 53 9.95 0.15 -5.62
C GLN A 53 8.81 0.68 -6.50
N ALA A 54 8.61 0.11 -7.69
CA ALA A 54 7.48 0.39 -8.56
C ALA A 54 6.19 -0.28 -8.04
N ARG A 55 5.70 0.14 -6.87
CA ARG A 55 4.43 -0.33 -6.28
C ARG A 55 3.49 0.84 -5.99
N GLY A 56 3.25 1.64 -7.02
CA GLY A 56 2.42 2.84 -6.89
C GLY A 56 3.21 4.08 -6.43
N ILE A 57 4.53 4.08 -6.66
CA ILE A 57 5.34 5.30 -6.54
C ILE A 57 4.89 6.30 -7.60
N ILE A 58 4.77 7.58 -7.23
CA ILE A 58 4.41 8.69 -8.11
C ILE A 58 5.62 9.62 -8.22
N LEU A 59 6.00 9.91 -9.46
CA LEU A 59 7.16 10.71 -9.80
C LEU A 59 6.75 11.89 -10.69
N ASP A 60 7.43 13.01 -10.53
CA ASP A 60 7.27 14.19 -11.37
C ASP A 60 8.29 14.17 -12.51
N THR A 61 7.83 13.90 -13.73
CA THR A 61 8.70 13.75 -14.90
C THR A 61 9.33 15.05 -15.36
N GLU A 62 8.77 16.20 -14.98
CA GLU A 62 9.27 17.53 -15.32
C GLU A 62 10.21 18.11 -14.26
N ASN A 63 10.37 17.40 -13.13
CA ASN A 63 11.20 17.84 -12.02
C ASN A 63 12.18 16.73 -11.58
N ASP A 64 13.02 16.28 -12.53
CA ASP A 64 14.09 15.30 -12.30
C ASP A 64 13.63 14.05 -11.50
N TRP A 65 12.48 13.51 -11.89
CA TRP A 65 11.86 12.34 -11.25
C TRP A 65 11.62 12.52 -9.75
N ARG A 66 11.35 13.75 -9.30
CA ARG A 66 11.05 14.04 -7.89
C ARG A 66 9.92 13.14 -7.40
N VAL A 67 10.15 12.50 -6.26
CA VAL A 67 9.13 11.70 -5.57
C VAL A 67 8.00 12.60 -5.08
N VAL A 68 6.79 12.31 -5.55
CA VAL A 68 5.54 12.97 -5.13
C VAL A 68 4.76 12.09 -4.17
N ALA A 69 4.81 10.77 -4.36
CA ALA A 69 4.30 9.80 -3.41
C ALA A 69 5.13 8.52 -3.45
N TYR A 70 5.41 7.93 -2.28
CA TYR A 70 6.15 6.67 -2.21
C TYR A 70 5.56 5.75 -1.12
N PRO A 71 4.56 4.93 -1.45
CA PRO A 71 4.02 3.92 -0.54
C PRO A 71 5.01 2.74 -0.40
N TYR A 72 4.58 1.61 0.16
CA TYR A 72 5.49 0.48 0.40
C TYR A 72 6.11 -0.09 -0.88
N ASP A 73 7.38 -0.51 -0.76
CA ASP A 73 7.97 -1.47 -1.69
C ASP A 73 7.15 -2.76 -1.70
N LYS A 74 7.25 -3.55 -2.77
CA LYS A 74 6.68 -4.89 -2.82
C LYS A 74 7.31 -5.78 -1.74
N PHE A 75 6.47 -6.19 -0.77
CA PHE A 75 6.79 -7.21 0.23
C PHE A 75 5.97 -8.47 0.03
N PHE A 76 6.40 -9.57 0.63
CA PHE A 76 6.04 -10.93 0.24
C PHE A 76 5.32 -11.68 1.36
N ASN A 77 4.60 -12.72 0.99
CA ASN A 77 3.99 -13.65 1.92
C ASN A 77 5.07 -14.58 2.49
N HIS A 78 4.85 -15.06 3.70
CA HIS A 78 5.62 -16.18 4.25
C HIS A 78 5.65 -17.34 3.24
N GLY A 79 6.85 -17.90 3.04
CA GLY A 79 7.07 -19.03 2.13
C GLY A 79 7.27 -18.64 0.66
N GLU A 80 7.10 -17.36 0.30
CA GLU A 80 7.50 -16.89 -1.03
C GLU A 80 9.04 -16.78 -1.13
N PRO A 81 9.66 -17.04 -2.29
CA PRO A 81 11.12 -17.05 -2.43
C PRO A 81 11.84 -15.74 -2.08
N LEU A 82 11.11 -14.62 -2.12
CA LEU A 82 11.63 -13.27 -1.81
C LEU A 82 11.05 -12.73 -0.50
N ALA A 83 10.45 -13.59 0.33
CA ALA A 83 10.08 -13.25 1.70
C ALA A 83 11.28 -12.68 2.45
N ALA A 84 11.06 -11.55 3.13
CA ALA A 84 12.10 -10.97 3.96
C ALA A 84 12.38 -11.89 5.15
N ASP A 85 13.66 -12.04 5.47
CA ASP A 85 14.06 -12.56 6.77
C ASP A 85 13.84 -11.47 7.81
N ILE A 86 13.01 -11.78 8.82
CA ILE A 86 12.53 -10.79 9.79
C ILE A 86 13.39 -10.87 11.04
N ASP A 87 13.91 -9.72 11.47
CA ASP A 87 14.45 -9.58 12.82
C ASP A 87 13.32 -9.57 13.86
N TRP A 88 13.01 -10.74 14.39
CA TRP A 88 11.99 -10.93 15.43
C TRP A 88 12.32 -10.22 16.75
N SER A 89 13.57 -9.83 16.99
CA SER A 89 13.92 -9.08 18.20
C SER A 89 13.33 -7.65 18.18
N THR A 90 13.12 -7.08 16.99
CA THR A 90 12.56 -5.74 16.79
C THR A 90 11.19 -5.73 16.11
N ALA A 91 10.68 -6.90 15.73
CA ALA A 91 9.41 -7.05 15.05
C ALA A 91 8.19 -6.51 15.83
N ALA A 92 7.31 -5.86 15.08
CA ALA A 92 5.95 -5.53 15.49
C ALA A 92 4.95 -6.23 14.55
N ILE A 93 3.80 -6.61 15.11
CA ILE A 93 2.76 -7.34 14.40
C ILE A 93 1.55 -6.43 14.26
N TYR A 94 1.05 -6.33 13.04
CA TYR A 94 -0.09 -5.50 12.67
C TYR A 94 -1.17 -6.35 12.04
N GLU A 95 -2.42 -5.95 12.21
CA GLU A 95 -3.54 -6.50 11.44
C GLU A 95 -3.24 -6.35 9.95
N LYS A 96 -3.39 -7.43 9.20
CA LYS A 96 -3.44 -7.31 7.75
C LYS A 96 -4.87 -6.97 7.36
N LEU A 97 -5.07 -5.68 7.08
CA LEU A 97 -6.33 -5.15 6.60
C LEU A 97 -6.61 -5.67 5.18
N ASP A 98 -7.88 -5.97 4.91
CA ASP A 98 -8.36 -6.46 3.62
C ASP A 98 -9.22 -5.40 2.92
N GLY A 99 -8.57 -4.55 2.11
CA GLY A 99 -9.25 -3.52 1.36
C GLY A 99 -8.38 -2.99 0.22
N THR A 100 -8.45 -1.68 -0.01
CA THR A 100 -7.66 -1.01 -1.03
C THR A 100 -6.70 -0.02 -0.40
N LEU A 101 -5.40 -0.21 -0.64
CA LEU A 101 -4.39 0.78 -0.30
C LEU A 101 -4.69 2.10 -1.01
N CYS A 102 -4.85 3.16 -0.24
CA CYS A 102 -4.98 4.54 -0.67
C CYS A 102 -3.83 5.36 -0.08
N THR A 103 -3.08 6.05 -0.93
CA THR A 103 -1.96 6.91 -0.50
C THR A 103 -2.38 8.36 -0.61
N LEU A 104 -2.52 9.04 0.52
CA LEU A 104 -2.77 10.48 0.59
C LEU A 104 -1.43 11.22 0.46
N TYR A 105 -1.33 12.12 -0.52
CA TYR A 105 -0.09 12.84 -0.82
C TYR A 105 -0.37 14.31 -1.19
N TRP A 106 0.61 15.17 -0.93
CA TRP A 106 0.50 16.60 -1.24
C TRP A 106 1.09 16.91 -2.59
N TYR A 107 0.33 17.59 -3.45
CA TYR A 107 0.85 18.11 -4.71
C TYR A 107 0.02 19.30 -5.17
N ASN A 108 0.70 20.33 -5.69
CA ASN A 108 0.09 21.55 -6.22
C ASN A 108 -0.93 22.20 -5.27
N ASN A 109 -0.51 22.45 -4.02
CA ASN A 109 -1.31 23.10 -2.97
C ASN A 109 -2.61 22.38 -2.57
N GLN A 110 -2.70 21.07 -2.83
CA GLN A 110 -3.85 20.26 -2.43
C GLN A 110 -3.44 18.85 -2.02
N TRP A 111 -4.25 18.25 -1.15
CA TRP A 111 -4.17 16.83 -0.84
C TRP A 111 -4.86 16.02 -1.95
N ASN A 112 -4.15 15.03 -2.48
CA ASN A 112 -4.62 14.11 -3.51
C ASN A 112 -4.54 12.68 -2.95
N VAL A 113 -5.29 11.76 -3.55
CA VAL A 113 -5.27 10.33 -3.17
C VAL A 113 -4.95 9.48 -4.38
N ALA A 114 -4.05 8.52 -4.19
CA ALA A 114 -3.69 7.50 -5.18
C ALA A 114 -4.10 6.11 -4.72
N THR A 115 -4.31 5.21 -5.67
CA THR A 115 -4.24 3.75 -5.42
C THR A 115 -2.98 3.20 -6.08
N PRO A 116 -2.55 1.96 -5.77
CA PRO A 116 -1.39 1.35 -6.45
C PRO A 116 -1.52 1.24 -7.98
N GLY A 117 -2.71 1.45 -8.55
CA GLY A 117 -2.98 1.38 -9.98
C GLY A 117 -3.38 2.70 -10.64
N SER A 118 -3.49 3.80 -9.91
CA SER A 118 -3.86 5.10 -10.48
C SER A 118 -3.38 6.24 -9.54
N PRO A 119 -2.61 7.22 -10.07
CA PRO A 119 -2.04 8.30 -9.26
C PRO A 119 -3.10 9.24 -8.68
N ASP A 120 -4.29 9.30 -9.27
CA ASP A 120 -5.42 10.14 -8.86
C ASP A 120 -6.61 9.33 -8.34
N ALA A 121 -6.40 8.03 -8.09
CA ALA A 121 -7.43 7.07 -7.67
C ALA A 121 -8.69 7.06 -8.56
N SER A 122 -8.55 7.40 -9.85
CA SER A 122 -9.64 7.43 -10.83
C SER A 122 -10.15 6.03 -11.24
N GLY A 123 -9.51 4.96 -10.77
CA GLY A 123 -9.98 3.60 -11.00
C GLY A 123 -11.37 3.39 -10.39
N VAL A 124 -12.24 2.66 -11.11
CA VAL A 124 -13.60 2.36 -10.64
C VAL A 124 -13.56 1.26 -9.58
N CYS A 125 -14.31 1.43 -8.50
CA CYS A 125 -14.47 0.44 -7.43
C CYS A 125 -15.19 -0.82 -7.93
N ASN A 126 -15.20 -1.88 -7.11
CA ASN A 126 -15.84 -3.16 -7.43
C ASN A 126 -17.35 -3.03 -7.70
N ASN A 127 -18.00 -1.97 -7.18
CA ASN A 127 -19.40 -1.67 -7.45
C ASN A 127 -19.69 -1.14 -8.88
N GLY A 128 -18.66 -0.80 -9.66
CA GLY A 128 -18.77 -0.31 -11.04
C GLY A 128 -19.34 1.12 -11.19
N LYS A 129 -19.55 1.85 -10.10
CA LYS A 129 -20.30 3.12 -10.09
C LYS A 129 -19.51 4.32 -9.63
N THR A 130 -18.56 4.13 -8.71
CA THR A 130 -17.80 5.22 -8.09
C THR A 130 -16.31 4.97 -8.24
N THR A 131 -15.53 6.04 -8.33
CA THR A 131 -14.06 5.91 -8.35
C THR A 131 -13.53 5.68 -6.94
N PHE A 132 -12.31 5.17 -6.82
CA PHE A 132 -11.64 5.07 -5.52
C PHE A 132 -11.40 6.45 -4.89
N ALA A 133 -11.19 7.49 -5.70
CA ALA A 133 -11.08 8.87 -5.23
C ALA A 133 -12.38 9.34 -4.54
N ASP A 134 -13.52 9.15 -5.22
CA ASP A 134 -14.83 9.52 -4.68
C ASP A 134 -15.14 8.75 -3.39
N LEU A 135 -14.92 7.43 -3.40
CA LEU A 135 -15.17 6.57 -2.25
C LEU A 135 -14.27 6.93 -1.06
N PHE A 136 -12.99 7.21 -1.32
CA PHE A 136 -12.04 7.65 -0.29
C PHE A 136 -12.50 8.96 0.36
N TRP A 137 -12.76 10.00 -0.44
CA TRP A 137 -13.12 11.31 0.10
C TRP A 137 -14.47 11.30 0.81
N LYS A 138 -15.47 10.60 0.25
CA LYS A 138 -16.75 10.36 0.93
C LYS A 138 -16.53 9.73 2.31
N THR A 139 -15.75 8.63 2.36
CA THR A 139 -15.46 7.92 3.62
C THR A 139 -14.67 8.81 4.60
N PHE A 140 -13.70 9.57 4.10
CA PHE A 140 -12.88 10.48 4.90
C PHE A 140 -13.74 11.53 5.63
N TYR A 141 -14.69 12.15 4.91
CA TYR A 141 -15.60 13.14 5.48
C TYR A 141 -16.68 12.51 6.37
N GLU A 142 -17.22 11.35 6.00
CA GLU A 142 -18.20 10.62 6.84
C GLU A 142 -17.62 10.21 8.20
N LEU A 143 -16.32 9.92 8.25
CA LEU A 143 -15.60 9.59 9.48
C LEU A 143 -15.11 10.81 10.27
N ASP A 144 -15.41 12.04 9.82
CA ASP A 144 -14.93 13.30 10.41
C ASP A 144 -13.41 13.35 10.56
N TYR A 145 -12.69 12.89 9.53
CA TYR A 145 -11.23 12.95 9.50
C TYR A 145 -10.76 14.36 9.13
N LYS A 146 -9.65 14.78 9.74
CA LYS A 146 -9.02 16.06 9.42
C LYS A 146 -7.87 15.85 8.46
N LEU A 147 -7.70 16.77 7.53
CA LEU A 147 -6.55 16.79 6.65
C LEU A 147 -5.26 17.00 7.46
N PRO A 148 -4.15 16.35 7.06
CA PRO A 148 -2.88 16.55 7.72
C PRO A 148 -2.26 17.90 7.36
N GLU A 149 -1.46 18.45 8.27
CA GLU A 149 -0.74 19.71 8.05
C GLU A 149 0.63 19.49 7.40
N ASP A 150 1.26 18.34 7.66
CA ASP A 150 2.61 18.06 7.17
C ASP A 150 2.54 17.52 5.73
N THR A 151 2.82 18.42 4.79
CA THR A 151 2.81 18.19 3.34
C THR A 151 4.03 17.43 2.83
N LYS A 152 5.00 17.11 3.69
CA LYS A 152 6.18 16.32 3.33
C LYS A 152 5.97 14.83 3.52
N LEU A 153 4.85 14.44 4.11
CA LEU A 153 4.51 13.07 4.41
C LEU A 153 3.51 12.51 3.40
N CYS A 154 3.71 11.25 3.03
CA CYS A 154 2.68 10.40 2.44
C CYS A 154 2.03 9.56 3.53
N TYR A 155 0.72 9.41 3.47
CA TYR A 155 -0.05 8.62 4.43
C TYR A 155 -0.73 7.46 3.71
N MET A 156 -0.43 6.24 4.14
CA MET A 156 -0.99 5.01 3.58
C MET A 156 -2.16 4.56 4.44
N PHE A 157 -3.36 4.64 3.85
CA PHE A 157 -4.60 4.14 4.41
C PHE A 157 -5.05 2.87 3.70
N GLU A 158 -5.77 2.01 4.41
CA GLU A 158 -6.58 0.97 3.79
C GLU A 158 -8.04 1.43 3.79
N LEU A 159 -8.61 1.62 2.59
CA LEU A 159 -10.02 1.90 2.39
C LEU A 159 -10.80 0.58 2.39
N MET A 160 -11.80 0.47 3.27
CA MET A 160 -12.57 -0.74 3.49
C MET A 160 -14.05 -0.40 3.63
N THR A 161 -14.84 -0.76 2.61
CA THR A 161 -16.27 -0.48 2.53
C THR A 161 -16.97 -1.65 1.85
N SER A 162 -18.30 -1.66 1.88
CA SER A 162 -19.10 -2.61 1.09
C SER A 162 -18.93 -2.45 -0.43
N ASP A 163 -18.38 -1.32 -0.90
CA ASP A 163 -18.20 -1.01 -2.32
C ASP A 163 -16.86 -1.50 -2.90
N ASN A 164 -15.94 -1.96 -2.06
CA ASN A 164 -14.61 -2.43 -2.46
C ASN A 164 -14.15 -3.69 -1.69
N GLU A 165 -15.09 -4.55 -1.31
CA GLU A 165 -14.80 -5.81 -0.62
C GLU A 165 -13.94 -6.74 -1.50
N ILE A 166 -13.05 -7.49 -0.86
CA ILE A 166 -12.23 -8.53 -1.49
C ILE A 166 -12.65 -9.89 -0.96
N VAL A 167 -12.42 -10.19 0.33
CA VAL A 167 -12.94 -11.40 0.99
C VAL A 167 -13.69 -11.04 2.27
N VAL A 168 -13.14 -10.17 3.10
CA VAL A 168 -13.75 -9.74 4.36
C VAL A 168 -14.88 -8.76 4.05
N LYS A 169 -16.02 -8.98 4.70
CA LYS A 169 -17.19 -8.09 4.58
C LYS A 169 -17.08 -6.92 5.54
N HIS A 170 -17.34 -5.71 5.03
CA HIS A 170 -17.21 -4.47 5.80
C HIS A 170 -18.59 -3.88 6.09
N SER A 171 -19.11 -4.16 7.29
CA SER A 171 -20.45 -3.70 7.71
C SER A 171 -20.55 -2.19 7.91
N ARG A 172 -19.42 -1.50 8.04
CA ARG A 172 -19.32 -0.04 8.08
C ARG A 172 -18.09 0.42 7.28
N PRO A 173 -18.12 1.61 6.66
CA PRO A 173 -16.93 2.20 6.07
C PRO A 173 -15.84 2.38 7.13
N ARG A 174 -14.61 1.99 6.76
CA ARG A 174 -13.39 2.22 7.54
C ARG A 174 -12.32 2.77 6.61
N LEU A 175 -11.52 3.68 7.15
CA LEU A 175 -10.34 4.22 6.47
C LEU A 175 -9.19 4.22 7.47
N VAL A 176 -8.30 3.24 7.38
CA VAL A 176 -7.38 2.95 8.49
C VAL A 176 -5.95 3.28 8.10
N LEU A 177 -5.32 4.21 8.82
CA LEU A 177 -3.91 4.54 8.64
C LEU A 177 -3.05 3.35 9.06
N HIS A 178 -2.23 2.85 8.14
CA HIS A 178 -1.34 1.72 8.41
C HIS A 178 0.12 1.96 8.05
N GLY A 179 0.46 3.15 7.58
CA GLY A 179 1.84 3.61 7.51
C GLY A 179 1.98 5.04 7.02
N ILE A 180 3.16 5.59 7.24
CA ILE A 180 3.54 6.94 6.84
C ILE A 180 4.94 6.87 6.22
N ARG A 181 5.22 7.71 5.24
CA ARG A 181 6.59 7.93 4.75
C ARG A 181 6.88 9.41 4.59
N ASP A 182 8.01 9.85 5.11
CA ASP A 182 8.59 11.16 4.83
C ASP A 182 9.28 11.12 3.47
N ILE A 183 8.83 11.97 2.55
CA ILE A 183 9.37 12.08 1.19
C ILE A 183 10.18 13.36 0.98
N SER A 184 10.50 14.11 2.04
CA SER A 184 11.22 15.39 1.94
C SER A 184 12.66 15.22 1.44
N HIS A 185 13.35 14.16 1.87
CA HIS A 185 14.70 13.84 1.43
C HIS A 185 14.99 12.34 1.50
N TYR A 186 15.89 11.88 0.63
CA TYR A 186 16.46 10.54 0.73
C TYR A 186 17.20 10.39 2.08
N PRO A 187 17.11 9.25 2.80
CA PRO A 187 16.56 7.94 2.40
C PRO A 187 15.05 7.71 2.71
N TYR A 188 14.17 8.68 2.44
CA TYR A 188 12.71 8.59 2.53
C TYR A 188 12.18 7.71 3.66
N LEU A 189 12.17 8.28 4.87
CA LEU A 189 12.02 7.52 6.10
C LEU A 189 10.57 7.07 6.33
N GLU A 190 10.40 5.78 6.57
CA GLU A 190 9.12 5.26 7.05
C GLU A 190 8.89 5.56 8.53
N GLN A 191 7.63 5.78 8.89
CA GLN A 191 7.22 5.98 10.27
C GLN A 191 6.08 5.04 10.63
N SER A 192 6.03 4.66 11.92
CA SER A 192 4.91 3.86 12.43
C SER A 192 3.67 4.76 12.59
N PRO A 193 2.47 4.26 12.27
CA PRO A 193 1.25 4.98 12.59
C PRO A 193 1.03 4.91 14.11
N THR A 194 1.07 6.06 14.79
CA THR A 194 0.94 6.18 16.26
C THR A 194 -0.44 6.69 16.67
N LEU A 195 -0.74 6.60 17.97
CA LEU A 195 -1.96 7.18 18.55
C LEU A 195 -2.03 8.71 18.39
N ASP A 196 -0.91 9.39 18.15
CA ASP A 196 -0.89 10.84 17.94
C ASP A 196 -1.66 11.24 16.68
N TYR A 197 -1.61 10.43 15.62
CA TYR A 197 -2.40 10.66 14.40
C TYR A 197 -3.90 10.55 14.68
N ARG A 198 -4.30 9.61 15.54
CA ARG A 198 -5.69 9.48 15.98
C ARG A 198 -6.14 10.70 16.75
N LEU A 199 -5.33 11.17 17.71
CA LEU A 199 -5.69 12.33 18.53
C LEU A 199 -5.70 13.64 17.73
N LYS A 200 -4.74 13.82 16.82
CA LYS A 200 -4.59 15.04 16.04
C LYS A 200 -5.61 15.14 14.91
N TYR A 201 -5.82 14.05 14.17
CA TYR A 201 -6.60 14.06 12.92
C TYR A 201 -7.88 13.24 12.94
N ASN A 202 -8.23 12.63 14.08
CA ASN A 202 -9.35 11.72 14.24
C ASN A 202 -9.23 10.42 13.41
N TRP A 203 -8.04 10.07 12.93
CA TRP A 203 -7.85 8.89 12.09
C TRP A 203 -7.92 7.58 12.88
N GLU A 204 -8.53 6.56 12.30
CA GLU A 204 -8.37 5.18 12.76
C GLU A 204 -6.96 4.72 12.38
N VAL A 205 -6.28 4.07 13.32
CA VAL A 205 -4.92 3.56 13.13
C VAL A 205 -4.94 2.05 13.23
N VAL A 206 -4.18 1.39 12.35
CA VAL A 206 -4.10 -0.07 12.27
C VAL A 206 -3.82 -0.69 13.64
N ARG A 207 -4.53 -1.78 13.93
CA ARG A 207 -4.33 -2.50 15.18
C ARG A 207 -2.93 -3.11 15.20
N LYS A 208 -2.17 -2.75 16.24
CA LYS A 208 -0.93 -3.41 16.62
C LYS A 208 -1.24 -4.47 17.68
N PHE A 209 -0.65 -5.64 17.55
CA PHE A 209 -0.77 -6.73 18.51
C PHE A 209 0.45 -6.78 19.43
N ASP A 210 0.27 -7.40 20.59
CA ASP A 210 1.39 -7.75 21.46
C ASP A 210 2.37 -8.65 20.72
N LYS A 211 3.64 -8.48 21.04
CA LYS A 211 4.74 -9.12 20.32
C LYS A 211 4.70 -10.64 20.54
N THR A 212 4.75 -11.42 19.45
CA THR A 212 5.17 -12.82 19.50
C THR A 212 6.69 -12.88 19.39
N SER A 213 7.30 -13.91 19.98
CA SER A 213 8.76 -14.04 20.00
C SER A 213 9.30 -14.68 18.72
N SER A 214 8.45 -15.34 17.93
CA SER A 214 8.86 -16.01 16.69
C SER A 214 7.74 -16.13 15.65
N LEU A 215 8.14 -16.61 14.47
CA LEU A 215 7.28 -16.94 13.34
C LEU A 215 6.37 -18.13 13.64
N GLU A 216 6.87 -19.16 14.32
CA GLU A 216 6.14 -20.38 14.64
C GLU A 216 4.93 -20.10 15.53
N GLU A 217 5.10 -19.20 16.51
CA GLU A 217 4.00 -18.73 17.36
C GLU A 217 2.93 -18.01 16.52
N LEU A 218 3.34 -17.09 15.63
CA LEU A 218 2.41 -16.37 14.78
C LEU A 218 1.67 -17.32 13.81
N LEU A 219 2.35 -18.34 13.28
CA LEU A 219 1.73 -19.36 12.44
C LEU A 219 0.71 -20.22 13.21
N THR A 220 0.88 -20.38 14.51
CA THR A 220 -0.08 -21.09 15.36
C THR A 220 -1.34 -20.23 15.58
N VAL A 221 -1.15 -18.92 15.78
CA VAL A 221 -2.27 -17.96 15.91
C VAL A 221 -3.04 -17.84 14.60
N VAL A 222 -2.36 -17.63 13.48
CA VAL A 222 -3.00 -17.35 12.19
C VAL A 222 -3.86 -18.51 11.67
N LYS A 223 -3.53 -19.75 12.04
CA LYS A 223 -4.31 -20.95 11.67
C LYS A 223 -5.71 -20.97 12.26
N ASN A 224 -5.92 -20.29 13.39
CA ASN A 224 -7.19 -20.24 14.09
C ASN A 224 -8.03 -19.01 13.72
N ILE A 225 -7.54 -18.18 12.79
CA ILE A 225 -8.28 -17.01 12.31
C ILE A 225 -9.33 -17.45 11.29
N ASP A 226 -10.56 -16.95 11.47
CA ASP A 226 -11.60 -17.02 10.47
C ASP A 226 -11.31 -16.00 9.36
N GLY A 227 -10.91 -16.52 8.19
CA GLY A 227 -10.59 -15.74 7.00
C GLY A 227 -11.74 -14.91 6.42
N THR A 228 -12.98 -15.14 6.86
CA THR A 228 -14.12 -14.26 6.50
C THR A 228 -14.14 -12.96 7.31
N THR A 229 -13.39 -12.89 8.41
CA THR A 229 -13.37 -11.77 9.35
C THR A 229 -12.02 -11.05 9.40
N GLN A 230 -10.92 -11.74 9.12
CA GLN A 230 -9.57 -11.17 9.13
C GLN A 230 -8.66 -11.92 8.15
N GLU A 231 -7.89 -11.18 7.35
CA GLU A 231 -6.96 -11.78 6.39
C GLU A 231 -5.74 -12.42 7.07
N GLY A 232 -5.24 -11.80 8.13
CA GLY A 232 -4.08 -12.27 8.88
C GLY A 232 -3.27 -11.10 9.45
N PHE A 233 -1.95 -11.16 9.27
CA PHE A 233 -1.00 -10.23 9.87
C PHE A 233 0.06 -9.73 8.88
N VAL A 234 0.55 -8.53 9.16
CA VAL A 234 1.81 -8.00 8.63
C VAL A 234 2.81 -7.89 9.77
N VAL A 235 3.94 -8.56 9.64
CA VAL A 235 5.07 -8.44 10.55
C VAL A 235 6.04 -7.41 9.97
N ARG A 236 6.57 -6.52 10.82
CA ARG A 236 7.54 -5.50 10.42
C ARG A 236 8.65 -5.32 11.46
N ASP A 237 9.90 -5.49 11.07
CA ASP A 237 11.07 -5.22 11.94
C ASP A 237 11.43 -3.73 12.02
N ALA A 238 12.45 -3.36 12.79
CA ALA A 238 12.91 -1.97 12.91
C ALA A 238 13.52 -1.41 11.61
N SER A 239 13.94 -2.27 10.68
CA SER A 239 14.46 -1.90 9.36
C SER A 239 13.35 -1.78 8.30
N PHE A 240 12.08 -1.88 8.71
CA PHE A 240 10.91 -1.86 7.83
C PHE A 240 10.84 -3.01 6.81
N ASN A 241 11.60 -4.10 7.03
CA ASN A 241 11.35 -5.35 6.33
C ASN A 241 9.97 -5.87 6.73
N ARG A 242 9.21 -6.39 5.77
CA ARG A 242 7.83 -6.82 5.98
C ARG A 242 7.58 -8.23 5.49
N LEU A 243 6.75 -8.95 6.24
CA LEU A 243 6.28 -10.29 5.93
C LEU A 243 4.76 -10.37 6.11
N LYS A 244 4.05 -10.90 5.13
CA LYS A 244 2.60 -11.19 5.28
C LYS A 244 2.42 -12.63 5.75
N VAL A 245 1.64 -12.82 6.80
CA VAL A 245 1.25 -14.13 7.30
C VAL A 245 -0.28 -14.18 7.28
N LYS A 246 -0.85 -14.94 6.34
CA LYS A 246 -2.30 -14.95 6.09
C LYS A 246 -2.97 -16.18 6.68
N ALA A 247 -4.23 -16.04 7.07
CA ALA A 247 -5.07 -17.16 7.47
C ALA A 247 -5.26 -18.12 6.28
N PRO A 248 -5.11 -19.45 6.46
CA PRO A 248 -5.29 -20.40 5.36
C PRO A 248 -6.67 -20.30 4.71
N THR A 249 -7.73 -20.15 5.52
CA THR A 249 -9.11 -19.98 5.05
C THR A 249 -9.30 -18.72 4.22
N TYR A 250 -8.62 -17.61 4.56
CA TYR A 250 -8.63 -16.40 3.73
C TYR A 250 -7.99 -16.66 2.36
N VAL A 251 -6.83 -17.36 2.35
CA VAL A 251 -6.11 -17.66 1.10
C VAL A 251 -6.98 -18.49 0.16
N GLU A 252 -7.70 -19.48 0.70
CA GLU A 252 -8.65 -20.30 -0.05
C GLU A 252 -9.79 -19.45 -0.63
N LEU A 253 -10.45 -18.64 0.20
CA LEU A 253 -11.55 -17.76 -0.23
C LEU A 253 -11.11 -16.75 -1.30
N HIS A 254 -9.96 -16.13 -1.12
CA HIS A 254 -9.39 -15.19 -2.08
C HIS A 254 -9.06 -15.86 -3.42
N TYR A 255 -8.55 -17.10 -3.40
CA TYR A 255 -8.32 -17.88 -4.61
C TYR A 255 -9.62 -18.18 -5.35
N PHE A 256 -10.71 -18.51 -4.63
CA PHE A 256 -12.01 -18.71 -5.25
C PHE A 256 -12.59 -17.42 -5.83
N ALA A 257 -12.50 -16.30 -5.11
CA ALA A 257 -13.02 -15.01 -5.57
C ALA A 257 -12.41 -14.61 -6.93
N ASN A 258 -11.09 -14.71 -7.08
CA ASN A 258 -10.40 -14.33 -8.32
C ASN A 258 -10.67 -15.27 -9.51
N ASN A 259 -10.75 -16.59 -9.28
CA ASN A 259 -10.95 -17.54 -10.37
C ASN A 259 -12.41 -17.60 -10.88
N PHE A 260 -13.37 -17.11 -10.10
CA PHE A 260 -14.77 -17.00 -10.52
C PHE A 260 -15.13 -15.62 -11.07
N SER A 261 -14.36 -14.56 -10.80
CA SER A 261 -14.54 -13.25 -11.43
C SER A 261 -14.14 -13.25 -12.90
N ASP A 262 -13.13 -14.04 -13.29
CA ASP A 262 -12.67 -14.16 -14.69
C ASP A 262 -13.61 -14.96 -15.60
N LYS A 263 -14.72 -15.48 -15.07
CA LYS A 263 -15.72 -16.29 -15.79
C LYS A 263 -17.10 -15.62 -15.93
N ARG A 264 -17.22 -14.32 -15.66
CA ARG A 264 -18.47 -13.56 -15.82
C ARG A 264 -18.35 -12.46 -16.87
#